data_AF-A0A963JV13-F1
#
_entry.id   AF-A0A963JV13-F1
#
_cell.length_a   1.000
_cell.length_b   1.000
_cell.length_c   1.000
_cell.angle_alpha   90.00
_cell.angle_beta   90.00
_cell.angle_gamma   90.00
#
_symmetry.space_group_name_H-M   'P 1'
#
loop_
_entity.id
_entity.type
_entity.pdbx_description
1 polymer ?
#
loop_
_entity_poly.entity_id
_entity_poly.type
_entity_poly.pdbx_seq_one_letter_code
_entity_poly.pdbx_strand_id
1 'polypeptide(L)'
;AELTTEQQKELARAWLNQVAPGKVATLAIHAPSAALGGVPQPHFHVMVSDRMMDGIDRSPEQHFRRYNPKNPALGGCRKDSGGKTPIALRNELKETRKAWADLTNEHLELHGHVARVDHRSHKDRGLEATPGKHLGAARVRKLQQSQAGADCSERADIQKGGARQGRRENLD
;
A
#
# COMPACT_ATOMS: atom_id res chain seq x y z
N ALA A 1 14.79 -0.18 -4.47
CA ALA A 1 13.92 0.71 -3.69
C ALA A 1 14.71 1.97 -3.39
N GLU A 2 14.09 3.12 -3.60
CA GLU A 2 14.68 4.45 -3.49
C GLU A 2 14.88 4.82 -2.02
N LEU A 3 13.85 4.60 -1.19
CA LEU A 3 13.86 4.85 0.24
C LEU A 3 14.69 3.80 0.99
N THR A 4 15.44 4.23 1.99
CA THR A 4 16.15 3.35 2.94
C THR A 4 15.16 2.63 3.86
N THR A 5 15.63 1.58 4.56
CA THR A 5 14.79 0.81 5.50
C THR A 5 14.17 1.67 6.60
N GLU A 6 14.91 2.64 7.16
CA GLU A 6 14.37 3.52 8.20
C GLU A 6 13.31 4.47 7.65
N GLN A 7 13.52 5.02 6.45
CA GLN A 7 12.55 5.87 5.76
C GLN A 7 11.27 5.09 5.39
N GLN A 8 11.42 3.82 5.00
CA GLN A 8 10.28 2.93 4.77
C GLN A 8 9.49 2.64 6.05
N LYS A 9 10.17 2.45 7.20
CA LYS A 9 9.52 2.31 8.51
C LYS A 9 8.75 3.56 8.90
N GLU A 10 9.34 4.73 8.69
CA GLU A 10 8.69 6.01 8.94
C GLU A 10 7.44 6.19 8.10
N LEU A 11 7.55 6.01 6.77
CA LEU A 11 6.43 6.06 5.84
C LEU A 11 5.30 5.09 6.22
N ALA A 12 5.62 3.84 6.54
CA ALA A 12 4.63 2.84 6.93
C ALA A 12 3.88 3.22 8.22
N ARG A 13 4.58 3.79 9.21
CA ARG A 13 3.99 4.29 10.46
C ARG A 13 3.13 5.53 10.24
N ALA A 14 3.63 6.49 9.46
CA ALA A 14 2.90 7.71 9.14
C ALA A 14 1.59 7.39 8.40
N TRP A 15 1.64 6.49 7.41
CA TRP A 15 0.46 6.03 6.71
C TRP A 15 -0.53 5.35 7.65
N LEU A 16 -0.06 4.44 8.52
CA LEU A 16 -0.91 3.75 9.49
C LEU A 16 -1.64 4.73 10.41
N ASN A 17 -0.93 5.74 10.92
CA ASN A 17 -1.51 6.77 11.78
C ASN A 17 -2.57 7.61 11.04
N GLN A 18 -2.39 7.85 9.74
CA GLN A 18 -3.34 8.59 8.92
C GLN A 18 -4.61 7.79 8.61
N VAL A 19 -4.49 6.51 8.24
CA VAL A 19 -5.63 5.70 7.76
C VAL A 19 -6.36 4.95 8.87
N ALA A 20 -5.73 4.75 10.03
CA ALA A 20 -6.29 4.04 11.16
C ALA A 20 -6.05 4.78 12.50
N PRO A 21 -6.40 6.08 12.59
CA PRO A 21 -6.09 6.88 13.78
C PRO A 21 -6.77 6.29 15.02
N GLY A 22 -5.98 6.12 16.09
CA GLY A 22 -6.46 5.59 17.37
C GLY A 22 -6.90 4.12 17.35
N LYS A 23 -6.69 3.39 16.24
CA LYS A 23 -6.99 1.96 16.17
C LYS A 23 -5.82 1.13 16.64
N VAL A 24 -6.14 0.01 17.29
CA VAL A 24 -5.15 -1.02 17.64
C VAL A 24 -4.71 -1.71 16.36
N ALA A 25 -3.40 -1.72 16.09
CA ALA A 25 -2.84 -2.33 14.91
C ALA A 25 -1.49 -3.01 15.17
N THR A 26 -1.17 -4.00 14.35
CA THR A 26 0.15 -4.64 14.27
C THR A 26 0.72 -4.42 12.88
N LEU A 27 1.98 -3.98 12.81
CA LEU A 27 2.71 -3.68 11.57
C LEU A 27 3.96 -4.55 11.48
N ALA A 28 4.17 -5.21 10.33
CA ALA A 28 5.37 -5.99 10.02
C ALA A 28 5.92 -5.56 8.65
N ILE A 29 7.24 -5.37 8.53
CA ILE A 29 7.91 -4.91 7.31
C ILE A 29 8.90 -5.98 6.85
N HIS A 30 8.79 -6.42 5.61
CA HIS A 30 9.59 -7.46 5.00
C HIS A 30 10.31 -6.91 3.75
N ALA A 31 11.48 -7.45 3.43
CA ALA A 31 12.21 -7.12 2.19
C ALA A 31 12.85 -8.36 1.55
N PRO A 32 12.06 -9.38 1.16
CA PRO A 32 12.60 -10.54 0.46
C PRO A 32 13.10 -10.15 -0.94
N SER A 33 14.08 -10.89 -1.45
CA SER A 33 14.49 -10.77 -2.84
C SER A 33 13.42 -11.31 -3.79
N ALA A 34 13.15 -10.60 -4.88
CA ALA A 34 12.25 -11.04 -5.92
C ALA A 34 12.73 -12.37 -6.50
N ALA A 35 11.79 -13.30 -6.72
CA ALA A 35 12.07 -14.58 -7.36
C ALA A 35 12.67 -14.41 -8.76
N LEU A 36 12.28 -13.38 -9.50
CA LEU A 36 12.88 -13.05 -10.79
C LEU A 36 13.72 -11.78 -10.66
N GLY A 37 14.98 -11.84 -11.09
CA GLY A 37 15.91 -10.71 -11.09
C GLY A 37 16.55 -10.37 -9.74
N GLY A 38 16.21 -11.06 -8.64
CA GLY A 38 16.90 -10.93 -7.35
C GLY A 38 16.77 -9.58 -6.64
N VAL A 39 15.98 -8.65 -7.19
CA VAL A 39 15.81 -7.29 -6.63
C VAL A 39 14.99 -7.33 -5.35
N PRO A 40 15.39 -6.64 -4.26
CA PRO A 40 14.59 -6.55 -3.04
C PRO A 40 13.16 -6.02 -3.30
N GLN A 41 12.17 -6.65 -2.67
CA GLN A 41 10.75 -6.29 -2.74
C GLN A 41 10.24 -5.88 -1.35
N PRO A 42 10.60 -4.67 -0.87
CA PRO A 42 10.11 -4.19 0.41
C PRO A 42 8.59 -4.04 0.38
N HIS A 43 7.92 -4.66 1.36
CA HIS A 43 6.48 -4.55 1.56
C HIS A 43 6.17 -4.68 3.05
N PHE A 44 4.97 -4.29 3.44
CA PHE A 44 4.53 -4.41 4.82
C PHE A 44 3.14 -5.02 4.91
N HIS A 45 2.89 -5.68 6.04
CA HIS A 45 1.59 -6.17 6.44
C HIS A 45 1.11 -5.37 7.62
N VAL A 46 -0.15 -4.93 7.56
CA VAL A 46 -0.84 -4.32 8.68
C VAL A 46 -2.07 -5.15 9.02
N MET A 47 -2.26 -5.43 10.31
CA MET A 47 -3.51 -5.96 10.85
C MET A 47 -4.10 -4.88 11.74
N VAL A 48 -5.25 -4.33 11.36
CA VAL A 48 -5.94 -3.27 12.12
C VAL A 48 -7.21 -3.85 12.71
N SER A 49 -7.43 -3.64 14.01
CA SER A 49 -8.69 -3.96 14.65
C SER A 49 -9.78 -3.02 14.13
N ASP A 50 -10.88 -3.60 13.65
CA ASP A 50 -12.07 -2.82 13.26
C ASP A 50 -12.86 -2.30 14.48
N ARG A 51 -12.44 -2.63 15.71
CA ARG A 51 -13.06 -2.13 16.94
C ARG A 51 -12.60 -0.72 17.24
N MET A 52 -13.57 0.16 17.48
CA MET A 52 -13.33 1.53 17.90
C MET A 52 -13.21 1.59 19.42
N MET A 53 -12.11 2.16 19.90
CA MET A 53 -11.87 2.37 21.33
C MET A 53 -12.67 3.59 21.78
N ASP A 54 -13.67 3.36 22.63
CA ASP A 54 -14.60 4.39 23.13
C ASP A 54 -14.31 4.79 24.59
N GLY A 55 -13.17 4.38 25.14
CA GLY A 55 -12.74 4.69 26.51
C GLY A 55 -13.42 3.86 27.61
N ILE A 56 -14.35 2.97 27.26
CA ILE A 56 -15.00 2.08 28.23
C ILE A 56 -14.11 0.85 28.45
N ASP A 57 -13.74 0.61 29.71
CA ASP A 57 -13.00 -0.58 30.09
C ASP A 57 -13.87 -1.84 29.94
N ARG A 58 -13.30 -2.88 29.33
CA ARG A 58 -14.00 -4.13 28.98
C ARG A 58 -13.05 -5.31 29.11
N SER A 59 -13.56 -6.42 29.64
CA SER A 59 -12.83 -7.68 29.59
C SER A 59 -12.62 -8.15 28.14
N PRO A 60 -11.61 -9.01 27.86
CA PRO A 60 -11.41 -9.59 26.53
C PRO A 60 -12.67 -10.29 25.97
N GLU A 61 -13.41 -11.00 26.83
CA GLU A 61 -14.65 -11.72 26.47
C GLU A 61 -15.79 -10.76 26.14
N GLN A 62 -15.77 -9.55 26.69
CA GLN A 62 -16.76 -8.51 26.41
C GLN A 62 -16.38 -7.69 25.18
N HIS A 63 -15.09 -7.36 25.00
CA HIS A 63 -14.57 -6.48 23.96
C HIS A 63 -15.11 -6.82 22.56
N PHE A 64 -15.15 -8.11 22.24
CA PHE A 64 -15.56 -8.59 20.92
C PHE A 64 -17.05 -8.95 20.79
N ARG A 65 -17.87 -8.74 21.83
CA ARG A 65 -19.32 -8.95 21.75
C ARG A 65 -19.98 -7.99 20.75
N ARG A 66 -21.27 -8.22 20.48
CA ARG A 66 -22.09 -7.28 19.71
C ARG A 66 -22.17 -5.94 20.46
N TYR A 67 -22.06 -4.86 19.70
CA TYR A 67 -22.25 -3.52 20.25
C TYR A 67 -23.72 -3.33 20.67
N ASN A 68 -23.93 -2.72 21.85
CA ASN A 68 -25.24 -2.36 22.34
C ASN A 68 -25.39 -0.82 22.28
N PRO A 69 -26.17 -0.28 21.33
CA PRO A 69 -26.30 1.17 21.17
C PRO A 69 -27.10 1.83 22.30
N LYS A 70 -27.97 1.10 22.99
CA LYS A 70 -28.78 1.63 24.10
C LYS A 70 -27.96 1.74 25.39
N ASN A 71 -27.05 0.80 25.60
CA ASN A 71 -26.12 0.83 26.75
C ASN A 71 -24.74 0.27 26.33
N PRO A 72 -23.83 1.13 25.82
CA PRO A 72 -22.52 0.72 25.31
C PRO A 72 -21.63 -0.03 26.30
N ALA A 73 -21.79 0.25 27.60
CA ALA A 73 -21.04 -0.41 28.67
C ALA A 73 -21.44 -1.87 28.90
N LEU A 74 -22.62 -2.28 28.42
CA LEU A 74 -23.10 -3.68 28.49
C LEU A 74 -22.84 -4.46 27.20
N GLY A 75 -22.29 -3.82 26.17
CA GLY A 75 -21.94 -4.43 24.88
C GLY A 75 -20.44 -4.56 24.66
N GLY A 76 -20.06 -5.11 23.50
CA GLY A 76 -18.69 -5.04 23.00
C GLY A 76 -18.41 -3.74 22.26
N CYS A 77 -17.16 -3.53 21.82
CA CYS A 77 -16.77 -2.31 21.12
C CYS A 77 -17.48 -2.18 19.77
N ARG A 78 -17.87 -0.95 19.39
CA ARG A 78 -18.47 -0.68 18.08
C ARG A 78 -17.46 -1.01 16.98
N LYS A 79 -17.93 -1.63 15.89
CA LYS A 79 -17.14 -1.78 14.67
C LYS A 79 -17.17 -0.49 13.87
N ASP A 80 -16.04 -0.03 13.34
CA ASP A 80 -16.00 1.13 12.45
C ASP A 80 -16.80 0.85 11.18
N SER A 81 -16.64 -0.34 10.59
CA SER A 81 -17.46 -0.80 9.45
C SER A 81 -18.98 -0.88 9.72
N GLY A 82 -19.39 -0.87 10.99
CA GLY A 82 -20.79 -1.05 11.40
C GLY A 82 -21.71 0.02 10.84
N GLY A 83 -22.69 -0.40 10.02
CA GLY A 83 -23.70 0.48 9.43
C GLY A 83 -23.28 1.18 8.14
N LYS A 84 -22.05 0.96 7.65
CA LYS A 84 -21.58 1.53 6.37
C LYS A 84 -22.16 0.75 5.19
N THR A 85 -22.52 1.47 4.13
CA THR A 85 -22.97 0.84 2.87
C THR A 85 -21.78 0.25 2.10
N PRO A 86 -22.01 -0.71 1.20
CA PRO A 86 -20.94 -1.22 0.33
C PRO A 86 -20.27 -0.13 -0.53
N ILE A 87 -21.00 0.94 -0.88
CA ILE A 87 -20.46 2.09 -1.61
C ILE A 87 -19.49 2.88 -0.72
N ALA A 88 -19.89 3.17 0.53
CA ALA A 88 -19.04 3.87 1.49
C ALA A 88 -17.72 3.10 1.73
N LEU A 89 -17.80 1.78 1.97
CA LEU A 89 -16.61 0.94 2.16
C LEU A 89 -15.68 0.91 0.94
N ARG A 90 -16.24 0.90 -0.27
CA ARG A 90 -15.45 0.99 -1.51
C ARG A 90 -14.77 2.34 -1.66
N ASN A 91 -15.41 3.42 -1.26
CA ASN A 91 -14.82 4.76 -1.30
C ASN A 91 -13.70 4.89 -0.26
N GLU A 92 -13.89 4.39 0.96
CA GLU A 92 -12.84 4.35 1.99
C GLU A 92 -11.60 3.57 1.54
N LEU A 93 -11.77 2.47 0.80
CA LEU A 93 -10.66 1.75 0.19
C LEU A 93 -9.92 2.60 -0.84
N LYS A 94 -10.64 3.38 -1.67
CA LYS A 94 -10.00 4.28 -2.65
C LYS A 94 -9.23 5.39 -1.96
N GLU A 95 -9.81 6.01 -0.92
CA GLU A 95 -9.12 7.04 -0.13
C GLU A 95 -7.88 6.50 0.57
N THR A 96 -7.97 5.29 1.15
CA THR A 96 -6.81 4.60 1.74
C THR A 96 -5.68 4.40 0.72
N ARG A 97 -6.02 4.01 -0.52
CA ARG A 97 -5.05 3.84 -1.62
C ARG A 97 -4.47 5.18 -2.09
N LYS A 98 -5.30 6.22 -2.15
CA LYS A 98 -4.86 7.58 -2.47
C LYS A 98 -3.90 8.11 -1.42
N ALA A 99 -4.24 8.00 -0.14
CA ALA A 99 -3.39 8.39 0.99
C ALA A 99 -2.03 7.69 0.94
N TRP A 100 -1.99 6.39 0.60
CA TRP A 100 -0.71 5.69 0.40
C TRP A 100 0.14 6.32 -0.70
N ALA A 101 -0.44 6.58 -1.87
CA ALA A 101 0.28 7.17 -2.99
C ALA A 101 0.77 8.59 -2.69
N ASP A 102 -0.08 9.42 -2.10
CA ASP A 102 0.24 10.81 -1.74
C ASP A 102 1.39 10.85 -0.73
N LEU A 103 1.29 10.08 0.37
CA LEU A 103 2.32 10.07 1.40
C LEU A 103 3.64 9.43 0.91
N THR A 104 3.56 8.41 0.06
CA THR A 104 4.76 7.85 -0.58
C THR A 104 5.45 8.90 -1.43
N ASN A 105 4.70 9.67 -2.22
CA ASN A 105 5.25 10.73 -3.06
C ASN A 105 5.88 11.85 -2.24
N GLU A 106 5.26 12.23 -1.12
CA GLU A 106 5.81 13.21 -0.17
C GLU A 106 7.15 12.73 0.41
N HIS A 107 7.24 11.49 0.89
CA HIS A 107 8.48 10.92 1.40
C HIS A 107 9.56 10.79 0.33
N LEU A 108 9.19 10.44 -0.90
CA LEU A 108 10.12 10.40 -2.03
C LEU A 108 10.68 11.80 -2.31
N GLU A 109 9.83 12.82 -2.33
CA GLU A 109 10.24 14.22 -2.53
C GLU A 109 11.13 14.74 -1.41
N LEU A 110 10.75 14.49 -0.15
CA LEU A 110 11.50 14.87 1.04
C LEU A 110 12.93 14.34 1.03
N HIS A 111 13.18 13.22 0.34
CA HIS A 111 14.48 12.57 0.25
C HIS A 111 15.14 12.73 -1.11
N GLY A 112 14.66 13.67 -1.93
CA GLY A 112 15.28 14.06 -3.19
C GLY A 112 15.06 13.09 -4.34
N HIS A 113 14.09 12.19 -4.24
CA HIS A 113 13.75 11.27 -5.32
C HIS A 113 12.74 11.89 -6.27
N VAL A 114 13.00 11.75 -7.58
CA VAL A 114 12.09 12.17 -8.66
C VAL A 114 10.99 11.15 -8.96
N ALA A 115 11.15 9.91 -8.49
CA ALA A 115 10.18 8.84 -8.68
C ALA A 115 8.83 9.20 -8.05
N ARG A 116 7.74 8.79 -8.68
CA ARG A 116 6.37 9.00 -8.19
C ARG A 116 5.52 7.76 -8.42
N VAL A 117 4.57 7.54 -7.51
CA VAL A 117 3.57 6.48 -7.56
C VAL A 117 2.18 7.08 -7.76
N ASP A 118 1.29 6.31 -8.40
CA ASP A 118 -0.10 6.71 -8.62
C ASP A 118 -1.01 5.52 -8.28
N HIS A 119 -2.06 5.78 -7.49
CA HIS A 119 -3.00 4.77 -7.03
C HIS A 119 -4.04 4.38 -8.09
N ARG A 120 -4.18 5.19 -9.15
CA ARG A 120 -5.15 5.00 -10.23
C ARG A 120 -4.69 3.93 -11.21
N SER A 121 -5.64 3.30 -11.88
CA SER A 121 -5.33 2.31 -12.92
C SER A 121 -4.66 2.96 -14.13
N HIS A 122 -3.99 2.17 -14.98
CA HIS A 122 -3.45 2.67 -16.26
C HIS A 122 -4.54 3.35 -17.10
N LYS A 123 -5.73 2.74 -17.18
CA LYS A 123 -6.89 3.32 -17.88
C LYS A 123 -7.28 4.69 -17.31
N ASP A 124 -7.40 4.81 -15.99
CA ASP A 124 -7.79 6.07 -15.33
C ASP A 124 -6.72 7.18 -15.44
N ARG A 125 -5.48 6.79 -15.78
CA ARG A 125 -4.35 7.69 -16.07
C ARG A 125 -4.21 8.00 -17.56
N GLY A 126 -5.03 7.41 -18.43
CA GLY A 126 -4.91 7.56 -19.88
C GLY A 126 -3.65 6.89 -20.47
N LEU A 127 -3.16 5.83 -19.83
CA LEU A 127 -2.02 5.06 -20.33
C LEU A 127 -2.50 3.90 -21.20
N GLU A 128 -1.97 3.81 -22.41
CA GLU A 128 -2.23 2.72 -23.36
C GLU A 128 -1.49 1.41 -23.01
N ALA A 129 -0.54 1.47 -22.07
CA ALA A 129 0.22 0.31 -21.64
C ALA A 129 -0.69 -0.74 -20.98
N THR A 130 -0.59 -1.99 -21.43
CA THR A 130 -1.31 -3.11 -20.80
C THR A 130 -0.69 -3.47 -19.45
N PRO A 131 -1.50 -3.62 -18.38
CA PRO A 131 -1.00 -4.07 -17.08
C PRO A 131 -0.31 -5.44 -17.17
N GLY A 132 0.75 -5.61 -16.38
CA GLY A 132 1.44 -6.89 -16.26
C GLY A 132 0.53 -8.02 -15.76
N LYS A 133 0.72 -9.23 -16.28
CA LYS A 133 -0.03 -10.42 -15.85
C LYS A 133 0.65 -11.09 -14.65
N HIS A 134 -0.13 -11.46 -13.64
CA HIS A 134 0.37 -12.29 -12.54
C HIS A 134 0.74 -13.69 -13.06
N LEU A 135 2.02 -14.06 -12.95
CA LEU A 135 2.55 -15.30 -13.52
C LEU A 135 2.28 -16.54 -12.65
N GLY A 136 2.03 -16.37 -11.35
CA GLY A 136 1.88 -17.47 -10.39
C GLY A 136 3.19 -18.21 -10.09
N ALA A 137 3.25 -18.88 -8.94
CA ALA A 137 4.47 -19.51 -8.44
C ALA A 137 5.06 -20.56 -9.40
N ALA A 138 4.21 -21.37 -10.04
CA ALA A 138 4.66 -22.44 -10.95
C ALA A 138 5.39 -21.90 -12.19
N ARG A 139 4.88 -20.82 -12.82
CA ARG A 139 5.54 -20.23 -13.99
C ARG A 139 6.81 -19.49 -13.59
N VAL A 140 6.81 -18.81 -12.44
CA VAL A 140 8.00 -18.16 -11.89
C VAL A 140 9.13 -19.18 -11.67
N ARG A 141 8.83 -20.33 -11.07
CA ARG A 141 9.83 -21.40 -10.85
C ARG A 141 10.42 -21.94 -12.16
N LYS A 142 9.58 -22.14 -13.19
CA LYS A 142 10.06 -22.54 -14.52
C LYS A 142 10.99 -21.50 -15.14
N LEU A 143 10.63 -20.21 -15.02
CA LEU A 143 11.44 -19.11 -15.55
C LEU A 143 12.77 -18.94 -14.81
N GLN A 144 12.82 -19.16 -13.50
CA GLN A 144 14.08 -19.17 -12.74
C GLN A 144 15.04 -20.26 -13.25
N GLN A 145 14.51 -21.44 -13.55
CA GLN A 145 15.31 -22.55 -14.09
C GLN A 145 15.85 -22.23 -15.50
N SER A 146 15.11 -21.46 -16.32
CA SER A 146 15.57 -21.04 -17.64
C SER A 146 16.48 -19.79 -17.64
N GLN A 147 16.33 -18.89 -16.66
CA GLN A 147 17.13 -17.67 -16.52
C GLN A 147 18.53 -17.91 -15.94
N ALA A 148 18.83 -19.12 -15.45
CA ALA A 148 20.19 -19.50 -15.05
C ALA A 148 21.22 -19.51 -16.21
N GLY A 149 20.81 -19.15 -17.44
CA GLY A 149 21.68 -19.04 -18.62
C GLY A 149 21.52 -17.76 -19.46
N ALA A 150 20.73 -16.76 -19.06
CA ALA A 150 20.58 -15.53 -19.84
C ALA A 150 20.50 -14.29 -18.95
N ASP A 151 21.45 -13.36 -19.16
CA ASP A 151 21.62 -12.10 -18.45
C ASP A 151 20.36 -11.21 -18.49
N CYS A 152 20.01 -10.63 -17.35
CA CYS A 152 18.67 -10.12 -17.06
C CYS A 152 18.70 -8.60 -16.87
N SER A 153 18.91 -7.83 -17.95
CA SER A 153 18.89 -6.36 -17.93
C SER A 153 17.52 -5.73 -18.22
N GLU A 154 16.56 -6.44 -18.82
CA GLU A 154 15.36 -5.78 -19.39
C GLU A 154 14.26 -5.37 -18.39
N ARG A 155 14.36 -5.67 -17.10
CA ARG A 155 13.37 -5.21 -16.09
C ARG A 155 13.76 -3.94 -15.34
N ALA A 156 15.01 -3.50 -15.42
CA ALA A 156 15.46 -2.28 -14.77
C ALA A 156 15.07 -1.01 -15.55
N ASP A 157 14.88 -1.13 -16.87
CA ASP A 157 14.73 0.04 -17.77
C ASP A 157 13.29 0.52 -17.97
N ILE A 158 12.29 -0.33 -17.73
CA ILE A 158 10.87 0.05 -17.88
C ILE A 158 10.44 1.10 -16.82
N GLN A 159 11.14 1.19 -15.69
CA GLN A 159 10.88 2.21 -14.65
C GLN A 159 11.64 3.54 -14.85
N LYS A 160 12.61 3.63 -15.77
CA LYS A 160 13.41 4.85 -15.99
C LYS A 160 13.02 5.67 -17.24
N GLY A 161 12.11 5.17 -18.08
CA GLY A 161 11.74 5.80 -19.36
C GLY A 161 10.64 6.88 -19.34
N GLY A 162 10.10 7.26 -18.17
CA GLY A 162 8.94 8.17 -18.10
C GLY A 162 9.24 9.67 -18.09
N ALA A 163 10.50 10.09 -18.07
CA ALA A 163 10.88 11.47 -17.76
C ALA A 163 11.77 12.14 -18.83
N ARG A 164 11.45 12.00 -20.13
CA ARG A 164 12.00 12.89 -21.17
C ARG A 164 11.04 13.01 -22.36
N GLN A 165 10.11 13.97 -22.32
CA GLN A 165 9.81 14.84 -23.46
C GLN A 165 8.82 15.93 -23.04
N GLY A 166 9.22 17.19 -23.16
CA GLY A 166 8.37 18.32 -22.80
C GLY A 166 9.08 19.67 -22.70
N ARG A 167 10.16 19.91 -23.47
CA ARG A 167 10.63 21.26 -23.74
C ARG A 167 10.50 21.47 -25.24
N ARG A 168 9.39 22.10 -25.67
CA ARG A 168 9.37 22.82 -26.93
C ARG A 168 9.44 24.29 -26.58
N GLU A 169 10.61 24.84 -26.82
CA GLU A 169 10.83 26.25 -27.04
C GLU A 169 9.93 26.68 -28.21
N ASN A 170 9.23 27.79 -28.05
CA ASN A 170 8.80 28.60 -29.17
C ASN A 170 9.33 30.01 -28.90
N LEU A 171 10.44 30.30 -29.56
CA LEU A 171 10.82 31.64 -30.00
C LEU A 171 9.92 31.97 -31.19
N ASP A 172 9.14 33.05 -31.05
CA ASP A 172 8.91 34.15 -32.01
C ASP A 172 7.69 34.95 -31.54
#